data_AF-A0A8B8EHE0-F1
#
_entry.id   AF-A0A8B8EHE0-F1
#
_cell.length_a   1.000
_cell.length_b   1.000
_cell.length_c   1.000
_cell.angle_alpha   90.00
_cell.angle_beta   90.00
_cell.angle_gamma   90.00
#
_symmetry.space_group_name_H-M   'P 1'
#
loop_
_entity.id
_entity.type
_entity.pdbx_description
1 polymer ?
#
loop_
_entity_poly.entity_id
_entity_poly.type
_entity_poly.pdbx_seq_one_letter_code
_entity_poly.pdbx_strand_id
1 'polypeptide(L)'
;MKVLLLIVLLGMLYFVDGISTCSFRTFACKLTCRVGKLFNKDCRKCDCESKPKCPPLCNRHCPNGHVIDSNGCATCECKSPVKRCPPVCPINCPNGKVLDRTGCPICQCRPVRPLFPKRH
;
A
#
# COMPACT_ATOMS: atom_id res chain seq x y z
N MET A 1 15.02 -21.78 -46.96
CA MET A 1 15.82 -21.23 -45.84
C MET A 1 15.88 -19.70 -45.83
N LYS A 2 16.18 -19.03 -46.96
CA LYS A 2 16.28 -17.54 -47.03
C LYS A 2 14.96 -16.80 -46.77
N VAL A 3 13.83 -17.37 -47.19
CA VAL A 3 12.49 -16.79 -46.99
C VAL A 3 12.06 -16.82 -45.51
N LEU A 4 12.35 -17.90 -44.79
CA LEU A 4 12.03 -18.01 -43.36
C LEU A 4 12.80 -16.97 -42.53
N LEU A 5 14.05 -16.69 -42.90
CA LEU A 5 14.87 -15.66 -42.25
C LEU A 5 14.31 -14.25 -42.47
N LEU A 6 13.80 -13.95 -43.67
CA LEU A 6 13.13 -12.68 -43.98
C LEU A 6 11.83 -12.50 -43.21
N ILE A 7 11.03 -13.56 -43.04
CA ILE A 7 9.78 -13.50 -42.27
C ILE A 7 10.07 -13.30 -40.78
N VAL A 8 11.13 -13.93 -40.24
CA VAL A 8 11.56 -13.71 -38.85
C VAL A 8 12.12 -12.29 -38.65
N LEU A 9 12.92 -11.77 -39.59
CA LEU A 9 13.45 -10.41 -39.52
C LEU A 9 12.36 -9.34 -39.64
N LEU A 10 11.41 -9.52 -40.56
CA LEU A 10 10.26 -8.63 -40.69
C LEU A 10 9.35 -8.77 -39.46
N GLY A 11 9.07 -9.99 -38.99
CA GLY A 11 8.27 -10.25 -37.79
C GLY A 11 8.86 -9.61 -36.52
N MET A 12 10.18 -9.61 -36.36
CA MET A 12 10.88 -8.93 -35.27
C MET A 12 10.85 -7.40 -35.37
N LEU A 13 10.73 -6.84 -36.58
CA LEU A 13 10.53 -5.40 -36.78
C LEU A 13 9.07 -5.00 -36.54
N TYR A 14 8.10 -5.80 -37.01
CA TYR A 14 6.65 -5.57 -36.79
C TYR A 14 6.23 -5.78 -35.33
N PHE A 15 6.93 -6.61 -34.55
CA PHE A 15 6.62 -6.81 -33.13
C PHE A 15 6.98 -5.59 -32.25
N VAL A 16 7.81 -4.66 -32.75
CA VAL A 16 8.24 -3.47 -32.01
C VAL A 16 7.17 -2.36 -32.03
N ASP A 17 6.23 -2.40 -32.98
CA ASP A 17 5.17 -1.39 -33.12
C ASP A 17 3.90 -1.73 -32.31
N GLY A 18 3.85 -2.91 -31.67
CA GLY A 18 2.64 -3.48 -31.09
C GLY A 18 2.59 -3.61 -29.56
N ILE A 19 3.64 -3.25 -28.83
CA ILE A 19 3.67 -3.40 -27.36
C ILE A 19 3.59 -2.02 -26.73
N SER A 20 2.36 -1.60 -26.39
CA SER A 20 2.08 -0.46 -25.50
C SER A 20 2.45 -0.75 -24.05
N THR A 21 3.67 -1.19 -23.80
CA THR A 21 4.23 -1.23 -22.44
C THR A 21 5.59 -0.59 -22.55
N CYS A 22 5.84 0.48 -21.78
CA CYS A 22 7.11 1.21 -21.78
C CYS A 22 8.28 0.19 -21.66
N SER A 23 8.90 -0.18 -22.78
CA SER A 23 9.83 -1.31 -22.85
C SER A 23 11.18 -0.86 -23.37
N PHE A 24 12.13 -0.86 -22.43
CA PHE A 24 13.54 -1.22 -22.65
C PHE A 24 14.51 -0.33 -23.43
N ARG A 25 14.18 0.94 -23.76
CA ARG A 25 15.22 1.95 -24.07
C ARG A 25 15.17 3.15 -23.13
N THR A 26 15.82 2.98 -21.99
CA THR A 26 16.66 4.00 -21.32
C THR A 26 16.09 5.40 -21.11
N PHE A 27 14.89 5.52 -20.52
CA PHE A 27 14.53 6.75 -19.80
C PHE A 27 14.04 6.41 -18.40
N ALA A 28 14.97 5.98 -17.55
CA ALA A 28 14.72 5.91 -16.13
C ALA A 28 14.43 7.34 -15.63
N CYS A 29 13.17 7.60 -15.27
CA CYS A 29 12.77 8.86 -14.65
C CYS A 29 13.56 9.06 -13.35
N LYS A 30 14.60 9.91 -13.40
CA LYS A 30 15.46 10.23 -12.26
C LYS A 30 14.82 11.22 -11.26
N LEU A 31 13.59 11.66 -11.52
CA LEU A 31 12.86 12.50 -10.58
C LEU A 31 12.64 11.75 -9.26
N THR A 32 12.86 12.44 -8.16
CA THR A 32 12.44 12.01 -6.82
C THR A 32 11.16 12.76 -6.48
N CYS A 33 10.02 12.10 -6.66
CA CYS A 33 8.72 12.69 -6.38
C CYS A 33 8.25 12.34 -4.97
N ARG A 34 7.59 13.28 -4.29
CA ARG A 34 7.08 13.09 -2.92
C ARG A 34 5.81 12.23 -2.86
N VAL A 35 4.98 12.29 -3.90
CA VAL A 35 3.70 11.56 -3.99
C VAL A 35 3.84 10.41 -4.97
N GLY A 36 3.91 10.71 -6.26
CA GLY A 36 3.99 9.72 -7.33
C GLY A 36 4.61 10.28 -8.61
N LYS A 37 4.89 9.39 -9.56
CA LYS A 37 5.40 9.73 -10.90
C LYS A 37 4.30 9.51 -11.92
N LEU A 38 4.10 10.47 -12.80
CA LEU A 38 3.20 10.38 -13.94
C LEU A 38 4.02 10.16 -15.20
N PHE A 39 3.63 9.15 -15.97
CA PHE A 39 4.19 8.88 -17.30
C PHE A 39 3.09 9.16 -18.33
N ASN A 40 3.45 9.87 -19.40
CA ASN A 40 2.54 9.95 -20.54
C ASN A 40 2.49 8.60 -21.27
N LYS A 41 1.41 8.37 -22.03
CA LYS A 41 1.23 7.18 -22.88
C LYS A 41 2.38 6.95 -23.88
N ASP A 42 3.13 8.01 -24.20
CA ASP A 42 4.29 7.94 -25.10
C ASP A 42 5.63 7.79 -24.36
N CYS A 43 5.63 7.65 -23.02
CA CYS A 43 6.80 7.58 -22.11
C CYS A 43 7.91 8.64 -22.32
N ARG A 44 7.61 9.75 -23.02
CA ARG A 44 8.53 10.88 -23.34
C ARG A 44 8.57 11.95 -22.26
N LYS A 45 7.53 12.03 -21.43
CA LYS A 45 7.40 13.06 -20.39
C LYS A 45 7.19 12.39 -19.04
N CYS A 46 8.01 12.79 -18.09
CA CYS A 46 7.92 12.37 -16.70
C CYS A 46 7.61 13.60 -15.85
N ASP A 47 6.47 13.57 -15.15
CA ASP A 47 6.08 14.64 -14.24
C ASP A 47 5.85 14.04 -12.84
N CYS A 48 5.98 14.87 -11.81
CA CYS A 48 5.53 14.48 -10.48
C CYS A 48 4.02 14.70 -10.36
N GLU A 49 3.35 13.77 -9.70
CA GLU A 49 1.97 13.97 -9.28
C GLU A 49 1.89 15.18 -8.36
N SER A 50 0.99 16.12 -8.68
CA SER A 50 0.77 17.29 -7.85
C SER A 50 0.16 16.88 -6.52
N LYS A 51 0.67 17.42 -5.41
CA LYS A 51 0.02 17.26 -4.11
C LYS A 51 -1.43 17.73 -4.21
N PRO A 52 -2.41 16.99 -3.67
CA PRO A 52 -3.79 17.46 -3.58
C PRO A 52 -3.83 18.81 -2.87
N LYS A 53 -4.56 19.76 -3.46
CA LYS A 53 -4.81 21.08 -2.85
C LYS A 53 -5.78 20.88 -1.69
N CYS A 54 -5.24 20.85 -0.47
CA CYS A 54 -6.07 20.74 0.72
C CYS A 54 -6.66 22.10 1.12
N PRO A 55 -7.91 22.13 1.64
CA PRO A 55 -8.48 23.34 2.22
C PRO A 55 -7.70 23.77 3.49
N PRO A 56 -7.84 25.04 3.91
CA PRO A 56 -7.29 25.48 5.20
C PRO A 56 -7.88 24.65 6.34
N LEU A 57 -7.01 24.18 7.24
CA LEU A 57 -7.41 23.45 8.44
C LEU A 57 -7.97 24.44 9.46
N CYS A 58 -9.04 24.07 10.17
CA CYS A 58 -9.55 24.86 11.29
C CYS A 58 -8.53 24.96 12.44
N ASN A 59 -8.61 26.03 13.23
CA ASN A 59 -7.72 26.31 14.37
C ASN A 59 -7.92 25.40 15.60
N ARG A 60 -8.53 24.23 15.43
CA ARG A 60 -8.80 23.29 16.53
C ARG A 60 -7.58 22.42 16.79
N HIS A 61 -7.12 22.38 18.05
CA HIS A 61 -6.08 21.43 18.45
C HIS A 61 -6.68 20.03 18.68
N CYS A 62 -6.20 19.04 17.92
CA CYS A 62 -6.57 17.63 18.10
C CYS A 62 -5.38 16.83 18.69
N PRO A 63 -5.45 16.37 19.95
CA PRO A 63 -4.31 15.73 20.62
C PRO A 63 -3.91 14.38 20.00
N ASN A 64 -4.84 13.69 19.33
CA ASN A 64 -4.60 12.44 18.61
C ASN A 64 -4.46 12.64 17.09
N GLY A 65 -4.36 13.90 16.64
CA GLY A 65 -4.36 14.28 15.24
C GLY A 65 -5.75 14.38 14.60
N HIS A 66 -5.77 14.86 13.36
CA HIS A 66 -6.98 15.04 12.55
C HIS A 66 -7.32 13.80 11.73
N VAL A 67 -8.59 13.60 11.45
CA VAL A 67 -9.07 12.58 10.49
C VAL A 67 -8.63 13.01 9.08
N ILE A 68 -8.18 12.05 8.28
CA ILE A 68 -7.73 12.28 6.90
C ILE A 68 -8.83 11.80 5.95
N ASP A 69 -9.17 12.61 4.94
CA ASP A 69 -10.14 12.25 3.91
C ASP A 69 -9.54 11.33 2.84
N SER A 70 -10.35 10.92 1.86
CA SER A 70 -9.91 10.08 0.74
C SER A 70 -8.85 10.72 -0.16
N ASN A 71 -8.71 12.04 -0.12
CA ASN A 71 -7.72 12.80 -0.88
C ASN A 71 -6.41 12.98 -0.09
N GLY A 72 -6.31 12.45 1.12
CA GLY A 72 -5.13 12.61 1.97
C GLY A 72 -5.06 13.98 2.68
N CYS A 73 -6.16 14.73 2.72
CA CYS A 73 -6.24 16.02 3.38
C CYS A 73 -6.78 15.90 4.81
N ALA A 74 -6.21 16.69 5.72
CA ALA A 74 -6.70 16.76 7.09
C ALA A 74 -8.05 17.48 7.15
N THR A 75 -8.99 16.87 7.84
CA THR A 75 -10.32 17.41 8.09
C THR A 75 -10.39 18.13 9.45
N CYS A 76 -11.49 18.82 9.72
CA CYS A 76 -11.73 19.44 11.02
C CYS A 76 -12.13 18.48 12.14
N GLU A 77 -12.24 17.19 11.83
CA GLU A 77 -12.59 16.16 12.79
C GLU A 77 -11.34 15.64 13.49
N CYS A 78 -11.41 15.50 14.82
CA CYS A 78 -10.33 14.91 15.60
C CYS A 78 -10.44 13.38 15.59
N LYS A 79 -9.31 12.69 15.50
CA LYS A 79 -9.26 11.25 15.73
C LYS A 79 -9.69 10.94 17.16
N SER A 80 -10.51 9.90 17.28
CA SER A 80 -10.86 9.35 18.60
C SER A 80 -9.59 8.92 19.34
N PRO A 81 -9.57 9.05 20.68
CA PRO A 81 -8.45 8.57 21.46
C PRO A 81 -8.20 7.09 21.15
N VAL A 82 -6.95 6.76 20.81
CA VAL A 82 -6.54 5.37 20.69
C VAL A 82 -6.77 4.74 22.06
N LYS A 83 -7.62 3.73 22.11
CA LYS A 83 -7.89 2.99 23.33
C LYS A 83 -6.60 2.37 23.81
N ARG A 84 -6.01 2.96 24.86
CA ARG A 84 -4.81 2.41 25.48
C ARG A 84 -5.22 1.26 26.36
N CYS A 85 -4.73 0.07 26.05
CA CYS A 85 -4.86 -1.07 26.94
C CYS A 85 -3.88 -0.93 28.11
N PRO A 86 -4.25 -1.37 29.32
CA PRO A 86 -3.32 -1.41 30.44
C PRO A 86 -2.15 -2.35 30.12
N PRO A 87 -0.98 -2.17 30.77
CA PRO A 87 0.12 -3.13 30.66
C PRO A 87 -0.37 -4.53 31.07
N VAL A 88 0.02 -5.52 30.28
CA VAL A 88 -0.36 -6.93 30.48
C VAL A 88 0.88 -7.74 30.80
N CYS A 89 0.71 -8.82 31.57
CA CYS A 89 1.80 -9.72 31.94
C CYS A 89 2.64 -10.19 30.73
N PRO A 90 3.97 -10.38 30.90
CA PRO A 90 4.89 -10.69 29.81
C PRO A 90 4.86 -12.17 29.37
N ILE A 91 3.69 -12.81 29.37
CA ILE A 91 3.53 -14.18 28.89
C ILE A 91 3.64 -14.24 27.36
N ASN A 92 4.43 -15.18 26.85
CA ASN A 92 4.49 -15.49 25.43
C ASN A 92 3.36 -16.46 25.06
N CYS A 93 2.47 -16.05 24.15
CA CYS A 93 1.34 -16.87 23.70
C CYS A 93 1.45 -17.10 22.19
N PRO A 94 1.86 -18.30 21.72
CA PRO A 94 2.03 -18.59 20.30
C PRO A 94 0.77 -18.35 19.46
N ASN A 95 -0.40 -18.60 20.04
CA ASN A 95 -1.71 -18.40 19.40
C ASN A 95 -2.35 -17.04 19.74
N GLY A 96 -1.60 -16.13 20.36
CA GLY A 96 -2.09 -14.84 20.84
C GLY A 96 -2.75 -14.89 22.22
N LYS A 97 -2.98 -13.69 22.78
CA LYS A 97 -3.64 -13.49 24.08
C LYS A 97 -5.17 -13.44 23.90
N VAL A 98 -5.89 -13.79 24.96
CA VAL A 98 -7.34 -13.56 25.06
C VAL A 98 -7.59 -12.05 25.19
N LEU A 99 -8.68 -11.55 24.60
CA LEU A 99 -9.09 -10.14 24.70
C LEU A 99 -10.32 -10.02 25.61
N ASP A 100 -10.41 -8.93 26.36
CA ASP A 100 -11.62 -8.58 27.11
C ASP A 100 -12.72 -8.03 26.17
N ARG A 101 -13.87 -7.64 26.76
CA ARG A 101 -15.01 -7.03 26.03
C ARG A 101 -14.64 -5.70 25.35
N THR A 102 -13.53 -5.11 25.77
CA THR A 102 -13.05 -3.81 25.33
C THR A 102 -12.03 -3.97 24.19
N GLY A 103 -11.59 -5.19 23.88
CA GLY A 103 -10.59 -5.51 22.88
C GLY A 103 -9.16 -5.50 23.42
N CYS A 104 -8.97 -5.38 24.74
CA CYS A 104 -7.66 -5.32 25.37
C CYS A 104 -7.16 -6.71 25.79
N PRO A 105 -5.86 -7.01 25.61
CA PRO A 105 -5.32 -8.29 26.00
C PRO A 105 -5.38 -8.50 27.51
N ILE A 106 -5.65 -9.74 27.92
CA ILE A 106 -5.59 -10.16 29.32
C ILE A 106 -4.45 -11.16 29.53
N CYS A 107 -4.15 -11.47 30.79
CA CYS A 107 -3.08 -12.41 31.16
C CYS A 107 -3.46 -13.88 30.93
N GLN A 108 -3.95 -14.21 29.73
CA GLN A 108 -4.37 -15.56 29.35
C GLN A 108 -4.06 -15.82 27.87
N CYS A 109 -3.56 -17.02 27.55
CA CYS A 109 -3.31 -17.45 26.18
C CYS A 109 -4.55 -18.07 25.55
N ARG A 110 -4.74 -17.87 24.24
CA ARG A 110 -5.78 -18.58 23.49
C ARG A 110 -5.50 -20.09 23.50
N PRO A 111 -6.55 -20.94 23.60
CA PRO A 111 -6.38 -22.38 23.56
C PRO A 111 -5.79 -22.80 22.21
N VAL A 112 -4.91 -23.79 22.24
CA VAL A 112 -4.46 -24.47 21.02
C VAL A 112 -5.66 -25.26 20.49
N ARG A 113 -6.10 -24.99 19.26
CA ARG A 113 -7.01 -25.93 18.58
C ARG A 113 -6.19 -27.16 18.21
N PRO A 114 -6.51 -28.36 18.74
CA PRO A 114 -5.87 -29.58 18.28
C PRO A 114 -6.23 -29.77 16.81
N LEU A 115 -5.22 -29.99 15.96
CA LEU A 115 -5.43 -30.34 14.54
C LEU A 115 -6.06 -31.73 14.36
N PHE A 116 -6.18 -32.50 15.44
CA PHE A 116 -6.84 -33.80 15.46
C PHE A 116 -7.92 -33.84 16.54
N PRO A 117 -9.21 -33.93 16.17
CA PRO A 117 -10.26 -34.31 17.10
C PRO A 117 -9.91 -35.68 17.66
N LYS A 118 -9.86 -35.84 19.00
CA LYS A 118 -9.76 -37.17 19.59
C LYS A 118 -11.01 -37.94 19.19
N ARG A 119 -10.87 -38.98 18.35
CA ARG A 119 -11.91 -39.99 18.18
C ARG A 119 -11.96 -40.77 19.49
N HIS A 120 -13.09 -40.67 20.17
CA HIS A 120 -13.47 -41.59 21.23
C HIS A 120 -13.93 -42.91 20.61
#